data_AF-A0A349DY47-F1
#
_entry.id   AF-A0A349DY47-F1
#
_cell.length_a   1.000
_cell.length_b   1.000
_cell.length_c   1.000
_cell.angle_alpha   90.00
_cell.angle_beta   90.00
_cell.angle_gamma   90.00
#
_symmetry.space_group_name_H-M   'P 1'
#
loop_
_entity.id
_entity.type
_entity.pdbx_description
1 polymer ?
#
loop_
_entity_poly.entity_id
_entity_poly.type
_entity_poly.pdbx_seq_one_letter_code
_entity_poly.pdbx_strand_id
1 'polypeptide(L)'
;MIMVAISMVTVTVTFYGYQLVRTPNFQVDKKDAYLYIPQGANFKTVLDSLKKNDQIQNTVSFAFLSKLMKYQENVKPGRYLIKTSMTNQAMVRMLRAGQQAPVKLTFNNVRLKHDLVKKVTRNLNFAPTELDKLLNDPQVVNKYGFDTTTIVSMFLPNTYQVYWNTSPQKVLDRMHREYKKFWNKSRLEKAKNLGLTPQEVSVLASIVQAETNKNDEKARIAGVYINRLQKGIPLEADPTLVFALKDFGLKRVLNKHKEIKSPYNTYKNKGLPPGPINIPSISSLKAVLDYEQHDYLFFCAKADFSGYHAFAKTNAQHERNARLYHKALNMRRIR
;
A
#
# COMPACT_ATOMS: atom_id res chain seq x y z
N MET A 1 36.76 -15.23 -60.25
CA MET A 1 37.04 -15.86 -58.94
C MET A 1 36.98 -14.88 -57.78
N ILE A 2 37.78 -13.80 -57.77
CA ILE A 2 37.81 -12.84 -56.64
C ILE A 2 36.45 -12.17 -56.38
N MET A 3 35.76 -11.67 -57.42
CA MET A 3 34.42 -11.07 -57.24
C MET A 3 33.37 -12.05 -56.69
N VAL A 4 33.42 -13.32 -57.11
CA VAL A 4 32.50 -14.36 -56.65
C VAL A 4 32.75 -14.69 -55.17
N ALA A 5 34.02 -14.75 -54.77
CA ALA A 5 34.40 -14.94 -53.36
C ALA A 5 33.95 -13.75 -52.49
N ILE A 6 34.14 -12.52 -52.95
CA ILE A 6 33.69 -11.31 -52.25
C ILE A 6 32.16 -11.31 -52.10
N SER A 7 31.40 -11.56 -53.17
CA SER A 7 29.94 -11.59 -53.10
C SER A 7 29.42 -12.68 -52.16
N MET A 8 30.05 -13.85 -52.15
CA MET A 8 29.66 -14.96 -51.29
C MET A 8 29.91 -14.63 -49.81
N VAL A 9 31.04 -13.98 -49.50
CA VAL A 9 31.34 -13.49 -48.15
C VAL A 9 30.33 -12.41 -47.73
N THR A 10 30.00 -11.44 -48.61
CA THR A 10 29.05 -10.38 -48.28
C THR A 10 27.65 -10.92 -48.00
N VAL A 11 27.15 -11.83 -48.85
CA VAL A 11 25.85 -12.49 -48.64
C VAL A 11 25.85 -13.27 -47.34
N THR A 12 26.92 -14.01 -47.06
CA THR A 12 27.07 -14.78 -45.81
C THR A 12 27.05 -13.87 -44.58
N VAL A 13 27.84 -12.80 -44.58
CA VAL A 13 27.88 -11.82 -43.47
C VAL A 13 26.54 -11.13 -43.29
N THR A 14 25.87 -10.78 -44.38
CA THR A 14 24.56 -10.11 -44.34
C THR A 14 23.47 -11.06 -43.85
N PHE A 15 23.48 -12.32 -44.29
CA PHE A 15 22.55 -13.34 -43.83
C PHE A 15 22.72 -13.66 -42.34
N TYR A 16 23.95 -13.90 -41.89
CA TYR A 16 24.23 -14.13 -40.46
C TYR A 16 23.95 -12.88 -39.61
N GLY A 17 24.25 -11.68 -40.13
CA GLY A 17 23.88 -10.42 -39.50
C GLY A 17 22.37 -10.26 -39.35
N TYR A 18 21.60 -10.60 -40.40
CA TYR A 18 20.15 -10.60 -40.37
C TYR A 18 19.60 -11.59 -39.33
N GLN A 19 20.08 -12.84 -39.34
CA GLN A 19 19.67 -13.84 -38.34
C GLN A 19 19.99 -13.40 -36.91
N LEU A 20 21.18 -12.86 -36.67
CA LEU A 20 21.62 -12.42 -35.34
C LEU A 20 20.69 -11.34 -34.74
N VAL A 21 20.15 -10.48 -35.61
CA VAL A 21 19.26 -9.37 -35.23
C VAL A 21 17.80 -9.82 -35.10
N ARG A 22 17.32 -10.68 -36.00
CA ARG A 22 15.89 -10.99 -36.18
C ARG A 22 15.44 -12.33 -35.60
N THR A 23 16.34 -13.28 -35.37
CA THR A 23 15.96 -14.58 -34.80
C THR A 23 15.55 -14.42 -33.33
N PRO A 24 14.41 -15.00 -32.91
CA PRO A 24 14.04 -15.10 -31.51
C PRO A 24 15.15 -15.74 -30.70
N ASN A 25 15.53 -15.11 -29.58
CA ASN A 25 16.62 -15.62 -28.74
C ASN A 25 16.22 -15.74 -27.27
N PHE A 26 15.12 -15.11 -26.87
CA PHE A 26 14.65 -15.05 -25.50
C PHE A 26 13.27 -15.66 -25.34
N GLN A 27 13.08 -16.45 -24.27
CA GLN A 27 11.83 -17.15 -23.96
C GLN A 27 11.22 -17.86 -25.19
N VAL A 28 12.07 -18.54 -25.97
CA VAL A 28 11.61 -19.36 -27.11
C VAL A 28 10.81 -20.53 -26.55
N ASP A 29 9.57 -20.69 -27.02
CA ASP A 29 8.60 -21.69 -26.57
C ASP A 29 8.27 -21.63 -25.06
N LYS A 30 8.50 -20.47 -24.44
CA LYS A 30 8.21 -20.20 -23.03
C LYS A 30 7.34 -18.96 -22.87
N LYS A 31 6.71 -18.83 -21.71
CA LYS A 31 5.91 -17.65 -21.36
C LYS A 31 6.79 -16.45 -21.04
N ASP A 32 6.19 -15.26 -21.10
CA ASP A 32 6.79 -14.02 -20.60
C ASP A 32 7.43 -14.21 -19.22
N ALA A 33 8.62 -13.64 -19.05
CA ALA A 33 9.37 -13.71 -17.81
C ALA A 33 9.97 -12.36 -17.44
N TYR A 34 10.46 -12.23 -16.21
CA TYR A 34 11.14 -11.03 -15.76
C TYR A 34 12.63 -11.27 -15.60
N LEU A 35 13.42 -10.30 -16.04
CA LEU A 35 14.84 -10.17 -15.70
C LEU A 35 15.01 -9.09 -14.64
N TYR A 36 15.75 -9.42 -13.59
CA TYR A 36 16.11 -8.51 -12.51
C TYR A 36 17.60 -8.21 -12.58
N ILE A 37 17.94 -6.92 -12.69
CA ILE A 37 19.31 -6.43 -12.77
C ILE A 37 19.58 -5.58 -11.53
N PRO A 38 20.33 -6.09 -10.54
CA PRO A 38 20.67 -5.34 -9.33
C PRO A 38 21.45 -4.05 -9.61
N GLN A 39 21.43 -3.13 -8.65
CA GLN A 39 22.25 -1.92 -8.72
C GLN A 39 23.74 -2.29 -8.74
N GLY A 40 24.52 -1.63 -9.60
CA GLY A 40 25.95 -1.91 -9.79
C GLY A 40 26.25 -3.16 -10.62
N ALA A 41 25.23 -3.87 -11.12
CA ALA A 41 25.43 -5.02 -11.99
C ALA A 41 26.11 -4.63 -13.31
N ASN A 42 27.02 -5.48 -13.78
CA ASN A 42 27.67 -5.35 -15.08
C ASN A 42 27.06 -6.32 -16.10
N PHE A 43 27.56 -6.29 -17.34
CA PHE A 43 27.01 -7.13 -18.41
C PHE A 43 27.14 -8.63 -18.13
N LYS A 44 28.20 -9.05 -17.42
CA LYS A 44 28.38 -10.45 -17.02
C LYS A 44 27.24 -10.89 -16.09
N THR A 45 26.88 -10.08 -15.08
CA THR A 45 25.74 -10.36 -14.21
C THR A 45 24.43 -10.52 -14.99
N VAL A 46 24.23 -9.73 -16.05
CA VAL A 46 23.05 -9.84 -16.92
C VAL A 46 23.04 -11.18 -17.65
N LEU A 47 24.16 -11.57 -18.26
CA LEU A 47 24.29 -12.87 -18.93
C LEU A 47 24.10 -14.04 -17.97
N ASP A 48 24.69 -13.98 -16.79
CA ASP A 48 24.61 -15.03 -15.78
C ASP A 48 23.15 -15.20 -15.29
N SER A 49 22.43 -14.09 -15.08
CA SER A 49 21.02 -14.11 -14.71
C SER A 49 20.13 -14.71 -15.81
N LEU A 50 20.37 -14.34 -17.07
CA LEU A 50 19.65 -14.88 -18.22
C LEU A 50 19.89 -16.38 -18.41
N LYS A 51 21.14 -16.84 -18.26
CA LYS A 51 21.51 -18.26 -18.35
C LYS A 51 20.92 -19.08 -17.21
N LYS A 52 21.08 -18.61 -15.97
CA LYS A 52 20.59 -19.31 -14.76
C LYS A 52 19.08 -19.56 -14.81
N ASN A 53 18.33 -18.61 -15.37
CA ASN A 53 16.88 -18.71 -15.50
C ASN A 53 16.43 -19.30 -16.84
N ASP A 54 17.36 -19.83 -17.66
CA ASP A 54 17.12 -20.43 -18.97
C ASP A 54 16.24 -19.54 -19.89
N GLN A 55 16.56 -18.24 -19.90
CA GLN A 55 15.79 -17.21 -20.59
C GLN A 55 16.37 -16.84 -21.95
N ILE A 56 17.54 -17.37 -22.29
CA ILE A 56 18.32 -17.05 -23.49
C ILE A 56 18.84 -18.33 -24.15
N GLN A 57 18.67 -18.46 -25.47
CA GLN A 57 19.12 -19.62 -26.23
C GLN A 57 20.60 -19.50 -26.65
N ASN A 58 20.96 -18.38 -27.28
CA ASN A 58 22.29 -18.13 -27.83
C ASN A 58 22.92 -16.90 -27.18
N THR A 59 23.79 -17.13 -26.20
CA THR A 59 24.45 -16.06 -25.46
C THR A 59 25.50 -15.31 -26.28
N VAL A 60 26.12 -15.96 -27.26
CA VAL A 60 27.17 -15.36 -28.10
C VAL A 60 26.56 -14.28 -29.00
N SER A 61 25.45 -14.58 -29.65
CA SER A 61 24.72 -13.65 -30.52
C SER A 61 24.24 -12.40 -29.76
N PHE A 62 23.71 -12.59 -28.55
CA PHE A 62 23.31 -11.49 -27.68
C PHE A 62 24.51 -10.68 -27.18
N ALA A 63 25.61 -11.32 -26.79
CA ALA A 63 26.82 -10.63 -26.35
C ALA A 63 27.41 -9.77 -27.47
N PHE A 64 27.51 -10.31 -28.69
CA PHE A 64 27.96 -9.58 -29.87
C PHE A 64 27.08 -8.36 -30.15
N LEU A 65 25.76 -8.55 -30.23
CA LEU A 65 24.84 -7.43 -30.49
C LEU A 65 24.86 -6.41 -29.34
N SER A 66 25.01 -6.85 -28.10
CA SER A 66 25.15 -5.96 -26.93
C SER A 66 26.41 -5.11 -27.03
N LYS A 67 27.53 -5.67 -27.51
CA LYS A 67 28.79 -4.94 -27.73
C LYS A 67 28.66 -3.92 -28.85
N LEU A 68 28.17 -4.35 -30.02
CA LEU A 68 27.90 -3.45 -31.16
C LEU A 68 26.91 -2.34 -30.75
N MET A 69 25.92 -2.74 -29.97
CA MET A 69 24.93 -1.96 -29.25
C MET A 69 25.51 -0.89 -28.33
N LYS A 70 26.75 -1.00 -27.83
CA LYS A 70 27.32 -0.28 -26.67
C LYS A 70 26.54 -0.48 -25.37
N TYR A 71 25.82 -1.60 -25.22
CA TYR A 71 25.06 -1.93 -24.01
C TYR A 71 25.96 -2.45 -22.89
N GLN A 72 27.05 -3.15 -23.22
CA GLN A 72 27.89 -3.81 -22.21
C GLN A 72 28.46 -2.83 -21.18
N GLU A 73 28.73 -1.59 -21.61
CA GLU A 73 29.24 -0.49 -20.79
C GLU A 73 28.14 0.34 -20.12
N ASN A 74 26.87 0.16 -20.53
CA ASN A 74 25.73 1.00 -20.15
C ASN A 74 24.59 0.17 -19.54
N VAL A 75 24.93 -0.78 -18.67
CA VAL A 75 23.95 -1.64 -18.00
C VAL A 75 23.12 -0.81 -17.01
N LYS A 76 21.80 -0.86 -17.19
CA LYS A 76 20.84 -0.14 -16.35
C LYS A 76 20.16 -1.10 -15.37
N PRO A 77 20.22 -0.85 -14.06
CA PRO A 77 19.54 -1.68 -13.08
C PRO A 77 18.03 -1.55 -13.20
N GLY A 78 17.31 -2.60 -12.86
CA GLY A 78 15.86 -2.59 -12.93
C GLY A 78 15.24 -3.96 -13.15
N ARG A 79 13.92 -3.94 -13.29
CA ARG A 79 13.13 -5.11 -13.69
C ARG A 79 12.66 -4.93 -15.13
N TYR A 80 12.88 -5.93 -15.97
CA TYR A 80 12.56 -5.88 -17.39
C TYR A 80 11.67 -7.07 -17.77
N LEU A 81 10.62 -6.80 -18.56
CA LEU A 81 9.75 -7.84 -19.09
C LEU A 81 10.36 -8.42 -20.35
N ILE A 82 10.76 -9.69 -20.30
CA ILE A 82 11.19 -10.47 -21.45
C ILE A 82 9.95 -11.14 -22.03
N LYS A 83 9.57 -10.74 -23.24
CA LYS A 83 8.43 -11.34 -23.95
C LYS A 83 8.81 -12.67 -24.59
N THR A 84 7.83 -13.56 -24.77
CA THR A 84 7.96 -14.77 -25.58
C THR A 84 8.53 -14.43 -26.97
N SER A 85 9.50 -15.24 -27.42
CA SER A 85 10.15 -15.10 -28.72
C SER A 85 10.77 -13.72 -28.99
N MET A 86 11.24 -13.03 -27.94
CA MET A 86 11.90 -11.72 -28.08
C MET A 86 13.28 -11.88 -28.76
N THR A 87 13.59 -10.97 -29.70
CA THR A 87 14.86 -10.98 -30.45
C THR A 87 15.98 -10.28 -29.67
N ASN A 88 17.23 -10.53 -30.07
CA ASN A 88 18.40 -9.82 -29.53
C ASN A 88 18.26 -8.30 -29.64
N GLN A 89 17.82 -7.81 -30.80
CA GLN A 89 17.68 -6.37 -31.03
C GLN A 89 16.67 -5.72 -30.10
N ALA A 90 15.50 -6.36 -29.92
CA ALA A 90 14.46 -5.86 -29.04
C ALA A 90 14.93 -5.84 -27.58
N MET A 91 15.60 -6.91 -27.13
CA MET A 91 16.14 -7.00 -25.77
C MET A 91 17.20 -5.93 -25.51
N VAL A 92 18.21 -5.80 -26.38
CA VAL A 92 19.27 -4.80 -26.21
C VAL A 92 18.71 -3.37 -26.24
N ARG A 93 17.75 -3.08 -27.12
CA ARG A 93 17.07 -1.77 -27.16
C ARG A 93 16.35 -1.47 -25.84
N MET A 94 15.56 -2.42 -25.33
CA MET A 94 14.82 -2.28 -24.07
C MET A 94 15.77 -2.02 -22.89
N LEU A 95 16.84 -2.81 -22.78
CA LEU A 95 17.81 -2.68 -21.70
C LEU A 95 18.62 -1.39 -21.77
N ARG A 96 19.08 -0.98 -22.97
CA ARG A 96 19.77 0.29 -23.18
C ARG A 96 18.87 1.49 -22.88
N ALA A 97 17.60 1.43 -23.27
CA ALA A 97 16.64 2.48 -22.95
C ALA A 97 16.38 2.58 -21.44
N GLY A 98 16.55 1.47 -20.70
CA GLY A 98 16.12 1.39 -19.31
C GLY A 98 14.60 1.30 -19.20
N GLN A 99 13.95 0.70 -20.20
CA GLN A 99 12.50 0.56 -20.26
C GLN A 99 12.06 -0.55 -19.29
N GLN A 100 11.98 -0.18 -18.02
CA GLN A 100 11.62 -1.09 -16.94
C GLN A 100 10.13 -1.42 -16.91
N ALA A 101 9.81 -2.63 -16.46
CA ALA A 101 8.46 -3.06 -16.12
C ALA A 101 8.17 -2.77 -14.64
N PRO A 102 7.16 -1.93 -14.31
CA PRO A 102 6.86 -1.58 -12.92
C PRO A 102 6.35 -2.80 -12.14
N VAL A 103 6.62 -2.84 -10.84
CA VAL A 103 5.97 -3.76 -9.90
C VAL A 103 4.72 -3.10 -9.31
N LYS A 104 3.78 -3.94 -8.85
CA LYS A 104 2.60 -3.49 -8.13
C LYS A 104 2.91 -3.50 -6.62
N LEU A 105 2.73 -2.33 -6.01
CA LEU A 105 2.72 -2.12 -4.57
C LEU A 105 1.25 -2.02 -4.16
N THR A 106 0.70 -3.07 -3.55
CA THR A 106 -0.70 -3.12 -3.14
C THR A 106 -0.80 -3.36 -1.64
N PHE A 107 -1.55 -2.51 -0.95
CA PHE A 107 -1.85 -2.69 0.45
C PHE A 107 -3.28 -2.25 0.76
N ASN A 108 -3.96 -3.08 1.53
CA ASN A 108 -5.28 -2.86 2.10
C ASN A 108 -5.32 -3.51 3.48
N ASN A 109 -6.33 -3.16 4.28
CA ASN A 109 -6.59 -3.78 5.59
C ASN A 109 -5.31 -3.97 6.41
N VAL A 110 -4.57 -2.88 6.61
CA VAL A 110 -3.32 -2.87 7.36
C VAL A 110 -3.59 -2.25 8.71
N ARG A 111 -3.28 -2.97 9.79
CA ARG A 111 -3.51 -2.47 11.14
C ARG A 111 -2.29 -1.78 11.71
N LEU A 112 -1.11 -2.37 11.53
CA LEU A 112 0.10 -1.92 12.19
C LEU A 112 1.16 -1.43 11.20
N LYS A 113 2.00 -0.48 11.64
CA LYS A 113 3.08 0.11 10.85
C LYS A 113 4.06 -0.94 10.29
N HIS A 114 4.44 -1.93 11.10
CA HIS A 114 5.31 -3.01 10.64
C HIS A 114 4.69 -3.87 9.51
N ASP A 115 3.37 -4.05 9.50
CA ASP A 115 2.66 -4.81 8.46
C ASP A 115 2.59 -3.99 7.17
N LEU A 116 2.43 -2.67 7.29
CA LEU A 116 2.54 -1.76 6.15
C LEU A 116 3.90 -1.91 5.48
N VAL A 117 4.98 -1.83 6.27
CA VAL A 117 6.34 -1.96 5.77
C VAL A 117 6.48 -3.28 5.00
N LYS A 118 6.11 -4.42 5.61
CA LYS A 118 6.16 -5.73 4.94
C LYS A 118 5.38 -5.78 3.63
N LYS A 119 4.17 -5.21 3.59
CA LYS A 119 3.34 -5.20 2.36
C LYS A 119 3.94 -4.29 1.28
N VAL A 120 4.46 -3.12 1.67
CA VAL A 120 5.05 -2.13 0.76
C VAL A 120 6.33 -2.66 0.13
N THR A 121 7.18 -3.35 0.90
CA THR A 121 8.52 -3.77 0.44
C THR A 121 8.55 -5.13 -0.25
N ARG A 122 7.47 -5.92 -0.18
CA ARG A 122 7.40 -7.30 -0.70
C ARG A 122 7.95 -7.50 -2.13
N ASN A 123 7.73 -6.53 -3.01
CA ASN A 123 8.12 -6.60 -4.43
C ASN A 123 9.24 -5.61 -4.80
N LEU A 124 10.00 -5.10 -3.82
CA LEU A 124 11.03 -4.08 -4.02
C LEU A 124 12.42 -4.61 -3.67
N ASN A 125 13.45 -4.00 -4.25
CA ASN A 125 14.84 -4.37 -4.07
C ASN A 125 15.51 -3.66 -2.89
N PHE A 126 14.87 -3.66 -1.73
CA PHE A 126 15.44 -3.15 -0.48
C PHE A 126 14.79 -3.84 0.72
N ALA A 127 15.50 -3.89 1.85
CA ALA A 127 15.05 -4.60 3.02
C ALA A 127 13.89 -3.85 3.74
N PRO A 128 12.93 -4.57 4.34
CA PRO A 128 11.88 -3.95 5.16
C PRO A 128 12.44 -3.00 6.23
N THR A 129 13.58 -3.33 6.82
CA THR A 129 14.25 -2.52 7.86
C THR A 129 14.69 -1.14 7.37
N GLU A 130 14.97 -0.97 6.07
CA GLU A 130 15.35 0.33 5.51
C GLU A 130 14.17 1.31 5.50
N LEU A 131 12.97 0.85 5.13
CA LEU A 131 11.76 1.68 5.19
C LEU A 131 11.27 1.88 6.62
N ASP A 132 11.36 0.84 7.46
CA ASP A 132 10.96 0.94 8.87
C ASP A 132 11.78 2.00 9.62
N LYS A 133 13.09 2.07 9.39
CA LYS A 133 13.94 3.13 9.94
C LYS A 133 13.45 4.53 9.56
N LEU A 134 13.14 4.76 8.29
CA LEU A 134 12.66 6.06 7.83
C LEU A 134 11.29 6.44 8.42
N LEU A 135 10.40 5.47 8.62
CA LEU A 135 9.07 5.72 9.22
C LEU A 135 9.12 5.96 10.73
N ASN A 136 10.24 5.65 11.39
CA ASN A 136 10.46 5.88 12.82
C ASN A 136 11.48 6.99 13.09
N ASP A 137 12.00 7.66 12.06
CA ASP A 137 12.92 8.80 12.18
C ASP A 137 12.13 10.12 12.15
N PRO A 138 12.06 10.87 13.27
CA PRO A 138 11.39 12.17 13.35
C PRO A 138 11.86 13.17 12.30
N GLN A 139 13.16 13.22 12.00
CA GLN A 139 13.71 14.17 11.03
C GLN A 139 13.25 13.86 9.60
N VAL A 140 13.02 12.59 9.28
CA VAL A 140 12.52 12.18 7.97
C VAL A 140 11.03 12.44 7.85
N VAL A 141 10.23 12.00 8.83
CA VAL A 141 8.76 12.13 8.76
C VAL A 141 8.30 13.59 8.84
N ASN A 142 9.01 14.45 9.59
CA ASN A 142 8.69 15.87 9.69
C ASN A 142 8.80 16.60 8.33
N LYS A 143 9.70 16.16 7.43
CA LYS A 143 9.80 16.72 6.05
C LYS A 143 8.52 16.53 5.24
N TYR A 144 7.69 15.55 5.63
CA TYR A 144 6.41 15.25 5.00
C TYR A 144 5.22 15.87 5.76
N GLY A 145 5.45 16.57 6.88
CA GLY A 145 4.39 17.14 7.71
C GLY A 145 3.68 16.13 8.60
N PHE A 146 4.39 15.06 9.01
CA PHE A 146 3.88 14.03 9.92
C PHE A 146 4.87 13.77 11.04
N ASP A 147 4.39 13.17 12.12
CA ASP A 147 5.22 12.57 13.16
C ASP A 147 5.28 11.03 13.00
N THR A 148 6.02 10.36 13.88
CA THR A 148 6.25 8.91 13.79
C THR A 148 4.98 8.08 14.02
N THR A 149 3.93 8.63 14.62
CA THR A 149 2.63 8.00 14.82
C THR A 149 1.66 8.30 13.68
N THR A 150 1.65 9.52 13.15
CA THR A 150 0.71 9.96 12.10
C THR A 150 1.18 9.64 10.68
N ILE A 151 2.46 9.35 10.45
CA ILE A 151 3.04 9.07 9.12
C ILE A 151 2.29 7.97 8.34
N VAL A 152 1.69 7.00 9.02
CA VAL A 152 0.90 5.94 8.36
C VAL A 152 -0.34 6.48 7.65
N SER A 153 -0.82 7.67 8.03
CA SER A 153 -1.93 8.38 7.37
C SER A 153 -1.57 8.86 5.96
N MET A 154 -0.28 8.98 5.65
CA MET A 154 0.20 9.27 4.30
C MET A 154 -0.07 8.12 3.32
N PHE A 155 -0.16 6.88 3.83
CA PHE A 155 -0.28 5.68 3.02
C PHE A 155 -1.75 5.37 2.75
N LEU A 156 -2.27 5.83 1.61
CA LEU A 156 -3.63 5.55 1.20
C LEU A 156 -3.75 4.14 0.60
N PRO A 157 -4.61 3.25 1.11
CA PRO A 157 -4.78 1.90 0.57
C PRO A 157 -5.20 1.90 -0.91
N ASN A 158 -4.31 1.40 -1.77
CA ASN A 158 -4.53 1.26 -3.21
C ASN A 158 -3.47 0.31 -3.83
N THR A 159 -3.53 0.14 -5.15
CA THR A 159 -2.49 -0.45 -5.97
C THR A 159 -1.71 0.65 -6.70
N TYR A 160 -0.42 0.78 -6.37
CA TYR A 160 0.50 1.71 -6.99
C TYR A 160 1.49 0.97 -7.88
N GLN A 161 1.86 1.59 -9.00
CA GLN A 161 2.97 1.13 -9.83
C GLN A 161 4.23 1.90 -9.43
N VAL A 162 5.31 1.15 -9.17
CA VAL A 162 6.65 1.67 -8.88
C VAL A 162 7.69 0.77 -9.54
N TYR A 163 8.93 1.26 -9.73
CA TYR A 163 10.00 0.40 -10.24
C TYR A 163 10.56 -0.48 -9.12
N TRP A 164 10.96 -1.69 -9.47
CA TRP A 164 11.49 -2.69 -8.52
C TRP A 164 12.70 -2.17 -7.74
N ASN A 165 13.58 -1.39 -8.38
CA ASN A 165 14.76 -0.78 -7.78
C ASN A 165 14.51 0.63 -7.18
N THR A 166 13.25 0.97 -6.89
CA THR A 166 12.94 2.25 -6.21
C THR A 166 13.53 2.23 -4.80
N SER A 167 14.22 3.30 -4.39
CA SER A 167 14.76 3.41 -3.03
C SER A 167 13.67 3.68 -1.99
N PRO A 168 13.92 3.37 -0.70
CA PRO A 168 12.97 3.67 0.39
C PRO A 168 12.48 5.13 0.40
N GLN A 169 13.40 6.09 0.21
CA GLN A 169 13.06 7.52 0.15
C GLN A 169 12.10 7.82 -1.01
N LYS A 170 12.36 7.27 -2.21
CA LYS A 170 11.49 7.48 -3.38
C LYS A 170 10.11 6.86 -3.20
N VAL A 171 9.99 5.80 -2.41
CA VAL A 171 8.69 5.24 -2.01
C VAL A 171 7.93 6.24 -1.14
N LEU A 172 8.57 6.84 -0.13
CA LEU A 172 7.95 7.88 0.69
C LEU A 172 7.53 9.09 -0.16
N ASP A 173 8.41 9.57 -1.04
CA ASP A 173 8.09 10.66 -1.97
C ASP A 173 6.88 10.32 -2.84
N ARG A 174 6.80 9.07 -3.33
CA ARG A 174 5.67 8.60 -4.13
C ARG A 174 4.39 8.59 -3.30
N MET A 175 4.39 8.02 -2.10
CA MET A 175 3.21 8.00 -1.24
C MET A 175 2.76 9.41 -0.84
N HIS A 176 3.70 10.31 -0.56
CA HIS A 176 3.40 11.71 -0.28
C HIS A 176 2.74 12.42 -1.46
N ARG A 177 3.21 12.19 -2.70
CA ARG A 177 2.56 12.75 -3.89
C ARG A 177 1.12 12.26 -4.04
N GLU A 178 0.88 10.98 -3.81
CA GLU A 178 -0.48 10.41 -3.88
C GLU A 178 -1.37 10.94 -2.75
N TYR A 179 -0.81 11.13 -1.55
CA TYR A 179 -1.48 11.78 -0.43
C TYR A 179 -1.91 13.21 -0.77
N LYS A 180 -1.01 14.04 -1.31
CA LYS A 180 -1.36 15.41 -1.74
C LYS A 180 -2.41 15.42 -2.86
N LYS A 181 -2.32 14.46 -3.79
CA LYS A 181 -3.32 14.33 -4.86
C LYS A 181 -4.70 13.96 -4.32
N PHE A 182 -4.75 13.11 -3.29
CA PHE A 182 -5.99 12.79 -2.61
C PHE A 182 -6.54 14.00 -1.85
N TRP A 183 -5.71 14.70 -1.08
CA TRP A 183 -6.10 15.92 -0.36
C TRP A 183 -6.15 17.16 -1.27
N ASN A 184 -7.10 17.13 -2.19
CA ASN A 184 -7.43 18.26 -3.06
C ASN A 184 -8.15 19.38 -2.29
N LYS A 185 -8.30 20.55 -2.92
CA LYS A 185 -8.96 21.72 -2.32
C LYS A 185 -10.32 21.39 -1.70
N SER A 186 -11.17 20.63 -2.39
CA SER A 186 -12.49 20.24 -1.88
C SER A 186 -12.42 19.40 -0.61
N ARG A 187 -11.53 18.40 -0.53
CA ARG A 187 -11.39 17.58 0.69
C ARG A 187 -10.77 18.33 1.85
N LEU A 188 -9.84 19.25 1.55
CA LEU A 188 -9.24 20.13 2.56
C LEU A 188 -10.28 21.07 3.16
N GLU A 189 -11.14 21.70 2.34
CA GLU A 189 -12.23 22.54 2.84
C GLU A 189 -13.24 21.73 3.65
N LYS A 190 -13.59 20.51 3.22
CA LYS A 190 -14.44 19.62 4.03
C LYS A 190 -13.83 19.35 5.39
N ALA A 191 -12.56 18.94 5.46
CA ALA A 191 -11.87 18.69 6.72
C ALA A 191 -11.85 19.93 7.62
N LYS A 192 -11.56 21.11 7.05
CA LYS A 192 -11.58 22.39 7.75
C LYS A 192 -12.96 22.73 8.32
N ASN A 193 -14.04 22.48 7.59
CA ASN A 193 -15.42 22.68 8.07
C ASN A 193 -15.77 21.76 9.25
N LEU A 194 -15.11 20.61 9.37
CA LEU A 194 -15.22 19.73 10.54
C LEU A 194 -14.37 20.19 11.73
N GLY A 195 -13.51 21.21 11.55
CA GLY A 195 -12.49 21.59 12.52
C GLY A 195 -11.37 20.57 12.64
N LEU A 196 -11.13 19.75 11.61
CA LEU A 196 -10.14 18.67 11.62
C LEU A 196 -9.06 18.89 10.56
N THR A 197 -7.83 18.53 10.90
CA THR A 197 -6.74 18.36 9.95
C THR A 197 -6.89 17.07 9.15
N PRO A 198 -6.26 16.95 7.96
CA PRO A 198 -6.19 15.70 7.20
C PRO A 198 -5.69 14.48 8.01
N GLN A 199 -4.74 14.71 8.92
CA GLN A 199 -4.21 13.70 9.83
C GLN A 199 -5.30 13.26 10.81
N GLU A 200 -6.01 14.19 11.45
CA GLU A 200 -7.11 13.90 12.37
C GLU A 200 -8.30 13.21 11.70
N VAL A 201 -8.63 13.58 10.46
CA VAL A 201 -9.61 12.84 9.66
C VAL A 201 -9.16 11.39 9.45
N SER A 202 -7.86 11.16 9.25
CA SER A 202 -7.31 9.80 9.11
C SER A 202 -7.37 9.02 10.43
N VAL A 203 -7.13 9.67 11.56
CA VAL A 203 -7.31 9.08 12.89
C VAL A 203 -8.76 8.65 13.10
N LEU A 204 -9.70 9.56 12.89
CA LEU A 204 -11.13 9.27 13.06
C LEU A 204 -11.61 8.19 12.08
N ALA A 205 -11.17 8.24 10.82
CA ALA A 205 -11.49 7.23 9.82
C ALA A 205 -10.96 5.83 10.20
N SER A 206 -9.82 5.76 10.90
CA SER A 206 -9.29 4.48 11.39
C SER A 206 -10.16 3.90 12.51
N ILE A 207 -10.74 4.75 13.36
CA ILE A 207 -11.69 4.33 14.41
C ILE A 207 -12.98 3.83 13.75
N VAL A 208 -13.59 4.64 12.88
CA VAL A 208 -14.81 4.27 12.13
C VAL A 208 -14.63 2.97 11.34
N GLN A 209 -13.46 2.77 10.72
CA GLN A 209 -13.16 1.53 10.00
C GLN A 209 -13.12 0.30 10.90
N ALA A 210 -12.67 0.45 12.14
CA ALA A 210 -12.57 -0.66 13.08
C ALA A 210 -13.91 -1.01 13.73
N GLU A 211 -14.86 -0.07 13.78
CA GLU A 211 -16.20 -0.28 14.34
C GLU A 211 -17.11 -1.12 13.43
N THR A 212 -17.03 -0.95 12.12
CA THR A 212 -17.94 -1.64 11.20
C THR A 212 -17.29 -2.06 9.88
N ASN A 213 -17.68 -3.25 9.44
CA ASN A 213 -17.42 -3.74 8.10
C ASN A 213 -18.51 -3.27 7.10
N LYS A 214 -19.61 -2.68 7.57
CA LYS A 214 -20.73 -2.19 6.76
C LYS A 214 -20.44 -0.77 6.24
N ASN A 215 -20.09 -0.67 4.96
CA ASN A 215 -19.68 0.61 4.36
C ASN A 215 -20.77 1.67 4.37
N ASP A 216 -22.03 1.25 4.25
CA ASP A 216 -23.25 2.08 4.29
C ASP A 216 -23.48 2.72 5.68
N GLU A 217 -22.99 2.11 6.75
CA GLU A 217 -23.16 2.62 8.11
C GLU A 217 -22.03 3.56 8.57
N LYS A 218 -20.89 3.56 7.86
CA LYS A 218 -19.70 4.33 8.26
C LYS A 218 -19.97 5.83 8.38
N ALA A 219 -20.78 6.40 7.49
CA ALA A 219 -21.10 7.83 7.53
C ALA A 219 -21.89 8.21 8.79
N ARG A 220 -22.78 7.33 9.24
CA ARG A 220 -23.55 7.50 10.49
C ARG A 220 -22.67 7.33 11.73
N ILE A 221 -21.80 6.32 11.75
CA ILE A 221 -20.84 6.15 12.86
C ILE A 221 -19.88 7.34 12.94
N ALA A 222 -19.39 7.84 11.80
CA ALA A 222 -18.59 9.06 11.75
C ALA A 222 -19.33 10.26 12.34
N GLY A 223 -20.63 10.40 12.04
CA GLY A 223 -21.47 11.44 12.63
C GLY A 223 -21.56 11.36 14.15
N VAL A 224 -21.67 10.16 14.72
CA VAL A 224 -21.69 10.00 16.20
C VAL A 224 -20.39 10.52 16.81
N TYR A 225 -19.24 10.16 16.25
CA TYR A 225 -17.96 10.61 16.78
C TYR A 225 -17.71 12.10 16.58
N ILE A 226 -18.12 12.67 15.45
CA ILE A 226 -18.03 14.12 15.23
C ILE A 226 -18.88 14.87 16.27
N ASN A 227 -20.11 14.42 16.51
CA ASN A 227 -20.97 15.00 17.54
C ASN A 227 -20.34 14.91 18.94
N ARG A 228 -19.70 13.78 19.27
CA ARG A 228 -19.00 13.61 20.55
C ARG A 228 -17.81 14.56 20.66
N LEU A 229 -16.98 14.68 19.61
CA LEU A 229 -15.84 15.60 19.57
C LEU A 229 -16.29 17.05 19.78
N GLN A 230 -17.32 17.49 19.06
CA GLN A 230 -17.87 18.84 19.18
C GLN A 230 -18.42 19.14 20.59
N LYS A 231 -18.95 18.11 21.28
CA LYS A 231 -19.48 18.23 22.65
C LYS A 231 -18.43 17.96 23.74
N GLY A 232 -17.17 17.69 23.39
CA GLY A 232 -16.11 17.35 24.35
C GLY A 232 -16.37 16.04 25.13
N ILE A 233 -17.17 15.14 24.56
CA ILE A 233 -17.46 13.81 25.10
C ILE A 233 -16.34 12.85 24.66
N PRO A 234 -15.80 12.02 25.56
CA PRO A 234 -14.84 10.98 25.18
C PRO A 234 -15.39 10.06 24.07
N LEU A 235 -14.53 9.60 23.16
CA LEU A 235 -14.99 8.77 22.04
C LEU A 235 -15.45 7.38 22.50
N GLU A 236 -14.82 6.84 23.56
CA GLU A 236 -15.16 5.54 24.14
C GLU A 236 -15.17 4.40 23.11
N ALA A 237 -14.22 4.43 22.17
CA ALA A 237 -14.17 3.47 21.07
C ALA A 237 -13.36 2.23 21.49
N ASP A 238 -14.02 1.08 21.61
CA ASP A 238 -13.40 -0.20 21.97
C ASP A 238 -12.19 -0.59 21.11
N PRO A 239 -12.18 -0.38 19.77
CA PRO A 239 -11.03 -0.66 18.93
C PRO A 239 -9.75 0.08 19.35
N THR A 240 -9.88 1.24 20.00
CA THR A 240 -8.72 2.00 20.47
C THR A 240 -8.04 1.33 21.67
N LEU A 241 -8.82 0.65 22.52
CA LEU A 241 -8.30 -0.18 23.62
C LEU A 241 -7.64 -1.46 23.09
N VAL A 242 -8.26 -2.11 22.11
CA VAL A 242 -7.70 -3.29 21.43
C VAL A 242 -6.32 -2.94 20.84
N PHE A 243 -6.21 -1.77 20.20
CA PHE A 243 -4.94 -1.28 19.68
C PHE A 243 -3.92 -0.98 20.79
N ALA A 244 -4.35 -0.32 21.87
CA ALA A 244 -3.48 0.01 23.00
C ALA A 244 -2.93 -1.25 23.72
N LEU A 245 -3.75 -2.29 23.85
CA LEU A 245 -3.38 -3.58 24.44
C LEU A 245 -2.53 -4.46 23.52
N LYS A 246 -2.55 -4.19 22.20
CA LYS A 246 -2.01 -5.06 21.15
C LYS A 246 -2.58 -6.48 21.18
N ASP A 247 -3.77 -6.67 21.77
CA ASP A 247 -4.48 -7.95 21.83
C ASP A 247 -5.60 -7.97 20.79
N PHE A 248 -5.24 -8.38 19.58
CA PHE A 248 -6.19 -8.46 18.46
C PHE A 248 -7.06 -9.72 18.45
N GLY A 249 -6.83 -10.66 19.37
CA GLY A 249 -7.70 -11.81 19.59
C GLY A 249 -8.88 -11.47 20.51
N LEU A 250 -8.84 -10.29 21.15
CA LEU A 250 -9.85 -9.85 22.08
C LEU A 250 -11.22 -9.67 21.40
N LYS A 251 -12.15 -10.59 21.70
CA LYS A 251 -13.53 -10.54 21.18
C LYS A 251 -14.44 -9.59 21.96
N ARG A 252 -14.10 -9.29 23.22
CA ARG A 252 -14.90 -8.44 24.11
C ARG A 252 -14.01 -7.59 25.00
N VAL A 253 -14.25 -6.28 24.98
CA VAL A 253 -13.63 -5.35 25.92
C VAL A 253 -14.36 -5.46 27.27
N LEU A 254 -13.59 -5.67 28.34
CA LEU A 254 -14.07 -5.77 29.72
C LEU A 254 -13.70 -4.49 30.48
N ASN A 255 -14.33 -4.23 31.62
CA ASN A 255 -14.04 -3.04 32.43
C ASN A 255 -12.55 -2.93 32.79
N LYS A 256 -11.87 -4.05 33.07
CA LYS A 256 -10.42 -4.05 33.33
C LYS A 256 -9.58 -3.49 32.17
N HIS A 257 -10.03 -3.64 30.93
CA HIS A 257 -9.32 -3.14 29.74
C HIS A 257 -9.45 -1.61 29.62
N LYS A 258 -10.55 -1.03 30.10
CA LYS A 258 -10.78 0.42 30.10
C LYS A 258 -9.80 1.16 31.02
N GLU A 259 -9.18 0.46 31.95
CA GLU A 259 -8.23 1.03 32.91
C GLU A 259 -6.81 1.25 32.36
N ILE A 260 -6.48 0.73 31.16
CA ILE A 260 -5.14 0.84 30.59
C ILE A 260 -4.65 2.29 30.50
N LYS A 261 -3.42 2.54 30.97
CA LYS A 261 -2.75 3.84 30.80
C LYS A 261 -2.08 3.88 29.43
N SER A 262 -2.76 4.49 28.46
CA SER A 262 -2.25 4.67 27.10
C SER A 262 -2.84 5.94 26.50
N PRO A 263 -2.10 6.72 25.70
CA PRO A 263 -2.66 7.89 25.00
C PRO A 263 -3.72 7.48 23.95
N TYR A 264 -3.76 6.21 23.56
CA TYR A 264 -4.81 5.67 22.69
C TYR A 264 -6.09 5.30 23.45
N ASN A 265 -6.11 5.37 24.79
CA ASN A 265 -7.32 5.08 25.56
C ASN A 265 -8.33 6.23 25.46
N THR A 266 -9.30 6.11 24.56
CA THR A 266 -10.36 7.12 24.34
C THR A 266 -11.48 7.11 25.39
N TYR A 267 -11.41 6.24 26.40
CA TYR A 267 -12.26 6.33 27.59
C TYR A 267 -11.69 7.29 28.64
N LYS A 268 -10.35 7.38 28.72
CA LYS A 268 -9.66 8.24 29.69
C LYS A 268 -9.25 9.59 29.10
N ASN A 269 -8.85 9.61 27.83
CA ASN A 269 -8.39 10.81 27.16
C ASN A 269 -9.50 11.35 26.25
N LYS A 270 -9.82 12.65 26.41
CA LYS A 270 -10.74 13.36 25.51
C LYS A 270 -10.05 13.68 24.19
N GLY A 271 -10.84 13.81 23.12
CA GLY A 271 -10.34 14.11 21.78
C GLY A 271 -9.88 12.87 21.01
N LEU A 272 -9.08 13.11 19.97
CA LEU A 272 -8.54 12.04 19.12
C LEU A 272 -7.25 11.46 19.73
N PRO A 273 -6.99 10.16 19.55
CA PRO A 273 -5.71 9.57 19.94
C PRO A 273 -4.56 10.14 19.07
N PRO A 274 -3.28 9.96 19.48
CA PRO A 274 -2.14 10.59 18.79
C PRO A 274 -1.98 10.20 17.32
N GLY A 275 -2.46 9.02 16.94
CA GLY A 275 -2.37 8.51 15.58
C GLY A 275 -3.48 7.51 15.29
N PRO A 276 -3.58 7.04 14.03
CA PRO A 276 -4.61 6.11 13.63
C PRO A 276 -4.32 4.70 14.17
N ILE A 277 -5.37 3.93 14.46
CA ILE A 277 -5.29 2.56 14.99
C ILE A 277 -5.26 1.47 13.90
N ASN A 278 -5.40 1.89 12.65
CA ASN A 278 -5.18 1.12 11.43
C ASN A 278 -4.99 2.09 10.26
N ILE A 279 -4.61 1.60 9.10
CA ILE A 279 -4.54 2.41 7.88
C ILE A 279 -5.95 2.46 7.27
N PRO A 280 -6.63 3.63 7.35
CA PRO A 280 -8.01 3.74 6.90
C PRO A 280 -8.11 3.60 5.38
N SER A 281 -9.15 2.92 4.92
CA SER A 281 -9.53 2.87 3.52
C SER A 281 -9.99 4.25 3.04
N ILE A 282 -9.90 4.46 1.72
CA ILE A 282 -10.43 5.66 1.07
C ILE A 282 -11.93 5.82 1.37
N SER A 283 -12.70 4.73 1.44
CA SER A 283 -14.12 4.76 1.82
C SER A 283 -14.34 5.28 3.24
N SER A 284 -13.49 4.90 4.21
CA SER A 284 -13.62 5.38 5.58
C SER A 284 -13.22 6.86 5.71
N LEU A 285 -12.19 7.30 4.97
CA LEU A 285 -11.85 8.72 4.88
C LEU A 285 -13.01 9.56 4.31
N LYS A 286 -13.64 9.08 3.23
CA LYS A 286 -14.82 9.73 2.66
C LYS A 286 -16.00 9.73 3.62
N ALA A 287 -16.24 8.63 4.35
CA ALA A 287 -17.34 8.56 5.31
C ALA A 287 -17.19 9.59 6.46
N VAL A 288 -15.97 9.97 6.83
CA VAL A 288 -15.73 11.05 7.80
C VAL A 288 -15.95 12.42 7.17
N LEU A 289 -15.43 12.64 5.95
CA LEU A 289 -15.59 13.92 5.24
C LEU A 289 -17.05 14.21 4.85
N ASP A 290 -17.80 13.17 4.56
CA ASP A 290 -19.19 13.18 4.07
C ASP A 290 -20.12 12.46 5.08
N TYR A 291 -19.89 12.68 6.37
CA TYR A 291 -20.64 12.00 7.43
C TYR A 291 -22.14 12.36 7.40
N GLU A 292 -22.97 11.46 7.93
CA GLU A 292 -24.42 11.67 8.03
C GLU A 292 -24.72 12.63 9.19
N GLN A 293 -25.39 13.74 8.88
CA GLN A 293 -25.81 14.72 9.88
C GLN A 293 -26.98 14.19 10.70
N HIS A 294 -26.81 14.12 12.01
CA HIS A 294 -27.83 13.66 12.96
C HIS A 294 -27.43 14.03 14.39
N ASP A 295 -28.30 13.81 15.38
CA ASP A 295 -27.99 14.10 16.80
C ASP A 295 -27.58 12.87 17.64
N TYR A 296 -27.31 11.73 17.01
CA TYR A 296 -26.92 10.54 17.75
C TYR A 296 -25.58 10.73 18.48
N LEU A 297 -25.54 10.26 19.71
CA LEU A 297 -24.36 10.28 20.60
C LEU A 297 -23.93 8.88 21.02
N PHE A 298 -24.75 7.87 20.77
CA PHE A 298 -24.50 6.51 21.19
C PHE A 298 -24.90 5.54 20.08
N PHE A 299 -24.21 4.41 20.01
CA PHE A 299 -24.60 3.27 19.20
C PHE A 299 -24.19 1.97 19.88
N CYS A 300 -24.92 0.90 19.63
CA CYS A 300 -24.56 -0.45 20.06
C CYS A 300 -24.98 -1.46 18.98
N ALA A 301 -24.44 -2.69 19.02
CA ALA A 301 -24.87 -3.73 18.08
C ALA A 301 -26.39 -3.97 18.13
N LYS A 302 -27.01 -4.19 16.96
CA LYS A 302 -28.44 -4.52 16.88
C LYS A 302 -28.73 -5.92 17.40
N ALA A 303 -29.88 -6.07 18.05
CA ALA A 303 -30.38 -7.35 18.57
C ALA A 303 -30.72 -8.39 17.49
N ASP A 304 -30.83 -7.97 16.22
CA ASP A 304 -31.07 -8.86 15.08
C ASP A 304 -29.83 -9.62 14.59
N PHE A 305 -28.64 -9.28 15.11
CA PHE A 305 -27.33 -9.82 14.70
C PHE A 305 -27.03 -9.66 13.21
N SER A 306 -27.63 -8.65 12.56
CA SER A 306 -27.37 -8.29 11.15
C SER A 306 -25.95 -7.74 10.92
N GLY A 307 -25.23 -7.43 12.00
CA GLY A 307 -23.94 -6.74 11.97
C GLY A 307 -24.05 -5.21 11.85
N TYR A 308 -25.26 -4.66 11.95
CA TYR A 308 -25.53 -3.23 12.03
C TYR A 308 -25.67 -2.76 13.48
N HIS A 309 -25.70 -1.45 13.67
CA HIS A 309 -25.81 -0.77 14.96
C HIS A 309 -27.17 -0.08 15.15
N ALA A 310 -27.64 -0.06 16.39
CA ALA A 310 -28.77 0.72 16.85
C ALA A 310 -28.25 2.05 17.41
N PHE A 311 -28.69 3.17 16.84
CA PHE A 311 -28.26 4.52 17.20
C PHE A 311 -29.20 5.16 18.22
N ALA A 312 -28.66 6.00 19.09
CA ALA A 312 -29.41 6.65 20.16
C ALA A 312 -28.91 8.08 20.42
N LYS A 313 -29.84 8.98 20.74
CA LYS A 313 -29.55 10.38 21.11
C LYS A 313 -29.26 10.53 22.60
N THR A 314 -29.89 9.70 23.44
CA THR A 314 -29.78 9.76 24.90
C THR A 314 -29.24 8.45 25.48
N ASN A 315 -28.64 8.54 26.68
CA ASN A 315 -28.15 7.36 27.39
C ASN A 315 -29.30 6.37 27.71
N ALA A 316 -30.49 6.87 28.07
CA ALA A 316 -31.65 6.01 28.34
C ALA A 316 -32.09 5.19 27.10
N GLN A 317 -32.00 5.77 25.90
CA GLN A 317 -32.25 5.04 24.64
C GLN A 317 -31.14 4.00 24.39
N HIS A 318 -29.88 4.38 24.62
CA HIS A 318 -28.74 3.48 24.46
C HIS A 318 -28.84 2.26 25.38
N GLU A 319 -29.14 2.46 26.66
CA GLU A 319 -29.32 1.38 27.62
C GLU A 319 -30.49 0.45 27.25
N ARG A 320 -31.58 1.01 26.68
CA ARG A 320 -32.69 0.21 26.16
C ARG A 320 -32.22 -0.68 25.01
N ASN A 321 -31.46 -0.14 24.06
CA ASN A 321 -30.91 -0.91 22.93
C ASN A 321 -29.91 -1.98 23.42
N ALA A 322 -29.05 -1.65 24.38
CA ALA A 322 -28.12 -2.60 25.00
C ALA A 322 -28.85 -3.75 25.70
N ARG A 323 -29.93 -3.47 26.45
CA ARG A 323 -30.78 -4.49 27.08
C ARG A 323 -31.41 -5.42 26.03
N LEU A 324 -31.89 -4.89 24.91
CA LEU A 324 -32.44 -5.70 23.82
C LEU A 324 -31.38 -6.62 23.22
N TYR A 325 -30.17 -6.12 22.99
CA TYR A 325 -29.05 -6.91 22.48
C TYR A 325 -28.64 -8.03 23.46
N HIS A 326 -28.50 -7.72 24.75
CA HIS A 326 -28.19 -8.72 25.78
C HIS A 326 -29.27 -9.79 25.91
N LYS A 327 -30.55 -9.40 25.84
CA LYS A 327 -31.66 -10.37 25.82
C LYS A 327 -31.54 -11.31 24.63
N ALA A 328 -31.20 -10.78 23.44
CA ALA A 328 -31.04 -11.57 22.23
C ALA A 328 -29.83 -12.53 22.29
N LEU A 329 -28.70 -12.10 22.88
CA LEU A 329 -27.54 -12.96 23.16
C LEU A 329 -27.91 -14.13 24.08
N ASN A 330 -28.60 -13.83 25.18
CA ASN A 330 -29.05 -14.83 26.15
C ASN A 330 -30.00 -15.86 25.51
N MET A 331 -30.97 -15.39 24.70
CA MET A 331 -31.89 -16.28 23.98
C MET A 331 -31.17 -17.21 23.00
N ARG A 332 -30.08 -16.76 22.37
CA ARG A 332 -29.28 -17.56 21.42
C ARG A 332 -28.15 -18.36 22.07
N ARG A 333 -28.01 -18.32 23.40
CA ARG A 333 -26.93 -19.00 24.17
C ARG A 333 -25.52 -18.65 23.70
N ILE A 334 -25.33 -17.45 23.14
CA ILE A 334 -24.01 -16.96 22.70
C ILE A 334 -23.31 -16.39 23.95
N ARG A 335 -22.22 -17.03 24.38
CA ARG A 335 -21.42 -16.61 25.55
C ARG A 335 -20.24 -15.73 25.17
#